data_AF-A0A7G8GKW7-F1
#
_entry.id   AF-A0A7G8GKW7-F1
#
_cell.length_a   1.000
_cell.length_b   1.000
_cell.length_c   1.000
_cell.angle_alpha   90.00
_cell.angle_beta   90.00
_cell.angle_gamma   90.00
#
_symmetry.space_group_name_H-M   'P 1'
#
loop_
_entity.id
_entity.type
_entity.pdbx_description
1 polymer ?
#
loop_
_entity_poly.entity_id
_entity_poly.type
_entity_poly.pdbx_seq_one_letter_code
_entity_poly.pdbx_strand_id
1 'polypeptide(L)'
;MSHLSILPTVFTRLDLLETALGLEGFDVIRHGVLPDFGRAPRSVDLLALRDGSRPMGWCIDDQGVIRLHGDLQRIQGLSSRLQRLSRRYALLSAIDSLQTFDLPTAEFSIGPC
;
A
#
# COMPACT_ATOMS: atom_id res chain seq x y z
N MET A 1 -17.08 -12.90 -19.27
CA MET A 1 -17.04 -11.84 -18.25
C MET A 1 -15.84 -12.08 -17.36
N SER A 2 -14.89 -11.15 -17.32
CA SER A 2 -13.55 -11.39 -16.77
C SER A 2 -13.54 -11.32 -15.24
N HIS A 3 -13.28 -12.46 -14.60
CA HIS A 3 -12.98 -12.59 -13.18
C HIS A 3 -11.63 -11.93 -12.89
N LEU A 4 -11.62 -10.71 -12.35
CA LEU A 4 -10.42 -10.06 -11.82
C LEU A 4 -9.98 -10.79 -10.54
N SER A 5 -9.15 -11.83 -10.69
CA SER A 5 -8.32 -12.35 -9.60
C SER A 5 -7.16 -11.40 -9.38
N ILE A 6 -7.41 -10.32 -8.63
CA ILE A 6 -6.35 -9.58 -7.94
C ILE A 6 -6.29 -10.22 -6.56
N LEU A 7 -5.16 -10.83 -6.19
CA LEU A 7 -4.89 -11.24 -4.81
C LEU A 7 -5.37 -10.09 -3.92
N PRO A 8 -6.26 -10.30 -2.93
CA PRO A 8 -6.60 -9.26 -1.98
C PRO A 8 -5.35 -9.02 -1.17
N THR A 9 -4.45 -8.16 -1.66
CA THR A 9 -3.30 -7.72 -0.90
C THR A 9 -3.86 -6.89 0.23
N VAL A 10 -4.06 -7.56 1.37
CA VAL A 10 -4.42 -6.93 2.62
C VAL A 10 -3.19 -6.12 3.03
N PHE A 11 -3.33 -4.80 2.99
CA PHE A 11 -2.32 -3.89 3.50
C PHE A 11 -2.30 -4.01 5.02
N THR A 12 -1.12 -4.12 5.62
CA THR A 12 -0.95 -4.32 7.07
C THR A 12 0.14 -3.42 7.67
N ARG A 13 1.01 -2.87 6.84
CA ARG A 13 2.14 -2.01 7.23
C ARG A 13 2.05 -0.63 6.60
N LEU A 14 1.92 0.39 7.44
CA LEU A 14 1.72 1.78 6.99
C LEU A 14 2.97 2.34 6.31
N ASP A 15 4.16 1.99 6.80
CA ASP A 15 5.47 2.39 6.24
C ASP A 15 5.67 1.88 4.79
N LEU A 16 5.32 0.62 4.55
CA LEU A 16 5.40 0.03 3.21
C LEU A 16 4.34 0.61 2.27
N LEU A 17 3.15 0.90 2.78
CA LEU A 17 2.07 1.52 2.01
C LEU A 17 2.42 2.95 1.61
N GLU A 18 2.94 3.76 2.53
CA GLU A 18 3.45 5.10 2.27
C GLU A 18 4.52 5.09 1.18
N THR A 19 5.50 4.19 1.29
CA THR A 19 6.55 4.03 0.28
C THR A 19 5.96 3.67 -1.09
N ALA A 20 5.03 2.71 -1.13
CA ALA A 20 4.37 2.30 -2.36
C ALA A 20 3.56 3.44 -3.01
N LEU A 21 2.88 4.26 -2.20
CA LEU A 21 2.15 5.45 -2.64
C LEU A 21 3.10 6.51 -3.21
N GLY A 22 4.22 6.80 -2.53
CA GLY A 22 5.24 7.71 -3.02
C GLY A 22 5.80 7.28 -4.38
N LEU A 23 6.06 5.98 -4.57
CA LEU A 23 6.51 5.43 -5.86
C LEU A 23 5.46 5.55 -6.97
N GLU A 24 4.17 5.57 -6.65
CA GLU A 24 3.06 5.86 -7.61
C GLU A 24 2.90 7.35 -7.92
N GLY A 25 3.71 8.22 -7.30
CA GLY A 25 3.70 9.66 -7.48
C GLY A 25 2.59 10.34 -6.70
N PHE A 26 2.30 9.83 -5.50
CA PHE A 26 1.46 10.53 -4.53
C PHE A 26 2.33 11.26 -3.51
N ASP A 27 1.88 12.46 -3.11
CA ASP A 27 2.37 13.12 -1.92
C ASP A 27 1.63 12.55 -0.71
N VAL A 28 2.36 11.93 0.22
CA VAL A 28 1.77 11.23 1.36
C VAL A 28 1.96 12.04 2.63
N ILE A 29 0.86 12.26 3.35
CA ILE A 29 0.82 12.93 4.65
C ILE A 29 0.42 11.91 5.71
N ARG A 30 1.25 11.72 6.74
CA ARG A 30 0.92 10.90 7.90
C ARG A 30 -0.05 11.63 8.83
N HIS A 31 -0.98 10.89 9.44
CA HIS A 31 -2.01 11.42 10.34
C HIS A 31 -2.79 12.60 9.75
N GLY A 32 -3.10 12.51 8.45
CA GLY A 32 -3.80 13.55 7.71
C GLY A 32 -5.29 13.58 8.00
N VAL A 33 -5.97 14.57 7.42
CA VAL A 33 -7.44 14.67 7.43
C VAL A 33 -7.92 14.57 5.99
N LEU A 34 -8.76 13.58 5.72
CA LEU A 34 -9.43 13.42 4.43
C LEU A 34 -10.63 14.38 4.39
N PRO A 35 -10.60 15.42 3.53
CA PRO A 35 -11.72 16.36 3.42
C PRO A 35 -12.91 15.69 2.72
N ASP A 36 -14.12 15.95 3.24
CA ASP A 36 -15.41 15.62 2.62
C ASP A 36 -15.62 14.16 2.20
N PHE A 37 -15.42 13.22 3.13
CA PHE A 37 -15.91 11.86 2.98
C PHE A 37 -17.42 11.80 3.30
N GLY A 38 -18.25 12.11 2.30
CA GLY A 38 -19.70 11.90 2.34
C GLY A 38 -20.52 12.89 3.17
N ARG A 39 -19.95 13.54 4.21
CA ARG A 39 -20.58 14.64 4.97
C ARG A 39 -19.67 15.38 5.97
N ALA A 40 -18.55 14.79 6.41
CA ALA A 40 -17.62 15.43 7.34
C ALA A 40 -16.16 15.02 7.07
N PRO A 41 -15.18 15.85 7.46
CA PRO A 41 -13.76 15.48 7.44
C PRO A 41 -13.49 14.28 8.33
N ARG A 42 -12.56 13.42 7.93
CA ARG A 42 -12.17 12.23 8.68
C ARG A 42 -10.66 12.18 8.89
N SER A 43 -10.21 11.94 10.12
CA SER A 43 -8.80 11.66 10.39
C SER A 43 -8.39 10.31 9.83
N VAL A 44 -7.23 10.26 9.20
CA VAL A 44 -6.68 9.06 8.54
C VAL A 44 -5.20 8.90 8.89
N ASP A 45 -4.71 7.66 8.93
CA ASP A 45 -3.30 7.39 9.26
C ASP A 45 -2.37 7.79 8.12
N LEU A 46 -2.82 7.61 6.88
CA LEU A 46 -2.16 8.14 5.69
C LEU A 46 -3.17 8.86 4.81
N LEU A 47 -2.77 10.03 4.31
CA LEU A 47 -3.50 10.79 3.31
C LEU A 47 -2.61 10.92 2.08
N ALA A 48 -3.05 10.40 0.94
CA ALA A 48 -2.34 10.54 -0.34
C ALA A 48 -3.03 11.61 -1.19
N LEU A 49 -2.22 12.57 -1.63
CA LEU A 49 -2.59 13.66 -2.50
C LEU A 49 -1.89 13.48 -3.84
N ARG A 50 -2.54 13.96 -4.90
CA ARG A 50 -1.94 14.06 -6.23
C ARG A 50 -2.67 15.13 -7.01
N ASP A 51 -1.92 15.97 -7.70
CA ASP A 51 -2.47 17.06 -8.48
C ASP A 51 -3.59 16.61 -9.43
N GLY A 52 -4.71 17.31 -9.37
CA GLY A 52 -5.91 17.04 -10.18
C GLY A 52 -6.66 15.75 -9.81
N SER A 53 -6.23 15.00 -8.80
CA SER A 53 -6.95 13.83 -8.28
C SER A 53 -7.57 14.10 -6.92
N ARG A 54 -8.68 13.42 -6.61
CA ARG A 54 -9.24 13.46 -5.26
C ARG A 54 -8.29 12.80 -4.26
N PRO A 55 -8.20 13.33 -3.03
CA PRO A 55 -7.40 12.73 -1.98
C PRO A 55 -7.94 11.35 -1.61
N MET A 56 -7.04 10.47 -1.19
CA MET A 56 -7.37 9.15 -0.66
C MET A 56 -6.81 9.04 0.75
N GLY A 57 -7.57 8.44 1.66
CA GLY A 57 -7.15 8.22 3.04
C GLY A 57 -7.05 6.75 3.36
N TRP A 58 -6.16 6.36 4.25
CA TRP A 58 -6.04 4.99 4.74
C TRP A 58 -6.00 4.98 6.26
N CYS A 59 -6.71 4.03 6.86
CA CYS A 59 -6.72 3.82 8.30
C CYS A 59 -6.36 2.38 8.61
N ILE A 60 -5.51 2.16 9.62
CA ILE A 60 -5.34 0.83 10.21
C ILE A 60 -6.53 0.56 11.14
N ASP A 61 -7.12 -0.63 11.04
CA ASP A 61 -8.16 -1.07 11.96
C ASP A 61 -7.57 -1.84 13.15
N ASP A 62 -8.42 -2.16 14.12
CA ASP A 62 -8.03 -2.87 15.34
C ASP A 62 -7.48 -4.28 15.09
N GLN A 63 -7.59 -4.80 13.85
CA GLN A 63 -7.04 -6.09 13.43
C GLN A 63 -5.70 -5.92 12.68
N GLY A 64 -5.16 -4.70 12.62
CA GLY A 64 -3.93 -4.39 11.90
C GLY A 64 -4.09 -4.34 10.38
N VAL A 65 -5.32 -4.31 9.88
CA VAL A 65 -5.62 -4.23 8.45
C VAL A 65 -5.81 -2.78 8.05
N ILE A 66 -5.11 -2.34 7.01
CA ILE A 66 -5.21 -0.99 6.48
C ILE A 66 -6.32 -0.93 5.43
N ARG A 67 -7.31 -0.07 5.68
CA ARG A 67 -8.49 0.13 4.84
C ARG A 67 -8.42 1.45 4.11
N LEU A 68 -8.80 1.43 2.84
CA LEU A 68 -8.93 2.63 2.01
C LEU A 68 -10.26 3.34 2.31
N HIS A 69 -10.17 4.63 2.57
CA HIS A 69 -11.25 5.58 2.73
C HIS A 69 -11.17 6.65 1.63
N GLY A 70 -12.24 6.82 0.86
CA GLY A 70 -12.30 7.79 -0.22
C GLY A 70 -13.53 7.59 -1.07
N ASP A 71 -13.88 8.59 -1.88
CA ASP A 71 -15.01 8.48 -2.82
C ASP A 71 -14.61 7.63 -4.03
N LEU A 72 -14.58 6.31 -3.83
CA LEU A 72 -14.05 5.33 -4.79
C LEU A 72 -14.82 5.35 -6.12
N GLN A 73 -16.11 5.66 -6.08
CA GLN A 73 -16.97 5.73 -7.26
C GLN A 73 -16.60 6.91 -8.17
N ARG A 74 -15.98 7.96 -7.63
CA ARG A 74 -15.61 9.16 -8.37
C ARG A 74 -14.15 9.19 -8.82
N ILE A 75 -13.35 8.17 -8.48
CA ILE A 75 -11.94 8.09 -8.88
C ILE A 75 -11.84 7.26 -10.17
N GLN A 76 -11.66 7.94 -11.30
CA GLN A 76 -11.48 7.26 -12.58
C GLN A 76 -10.20 6.40 -12.60
N GLY A 77 -10.30 5.18 -13.12
CA GLY A 77 -9.17 4.26 -13.23
C GLY A 77 -8.67 3.69 -11.90
N LEU A 78 -9.42 3.85 -10.81
CA LEU A 78 -9.05 3.40 -9.46
C LEU A 78 -8.62 1.94 -9.42
N SER A 79 -9.33 1.03 -10.08
CA SER A 79 -9.01 -0.40 -10.08
C SER A 79 -7.59 -0.68 -10.60
N SER A 80 -7.24 -0.08 -11.73
CA SER A 80 -5.89 -0.21 -12.32
C SER A 80 -4.81 0.40 -11.42
N ARG A 81 -5.12 1.51 -10.74
CA ARG A 81 -4.21 2.19 -9.80
C ARG A 81 -3.99 1.34 -8.56
N LEU A 82 -5.06 0.83 -7.95
CA LEU A 82 -4.99 -0.05 -6.79
C LEU A 82 -4.23 -1.33 -7.12
N GLN A 83 -4.41 -1.89 -8.32
CA GLN A 83 -3.64 -3.07 -8.73
C GLN A 83 -2.14 -2.80 -8.79
N ARG A 84 -1.71 -1.64 -9.31
CA ARG A 84 -0.28 -1.30 -9.32
C ARG A 84 0.25 -1.00 -7.92
N LEU A 85 -0.53 -0.30 -7.10
CA LEU A 85 -0.21 -0.04 -5.70
C LEU A 85 -0.04 -1.35 -4.91
N SER A 86 -1.00 -2.28 -5.03
CA SER A 86 -0.92 -3.60 -4.40
C SER A 86 0.29 -4.40 -4.85
N ARG A 87 0.65 -4.36 -6.14
CA ARG A 87 1.87 -5.02 -6.64
C ARG A 87 3.14 -4.44 -6.04
N ARG A 88 3.24 -3.11 -5.96
CA ARG A 88 4.41 -2.42 -5.38
C ARG A 88 4.54 -2.69 -3.88
N TYR A 89 3.42 -2.62 -3.16
CA TYR A 89 3.39 -2.98 -1.76
C TYR A 89 3.82 -4.43 -1.54
N ALA A 90 3.27 -5.37 -2.31
CA ALA A 90 3.63 -6.79 -2.18
C ALA A 90 5.12 -7.02 -2.47
N LEU A 91 5.68 -6.33 -3.45
CA LEU A 91 7.12 -6.38 -3.73
C LEU A 91 7.95 -5.84 -2.55
N LEU A 92 7.61 -4.67 -2.03
CA LEU A 92 8.28 -4.08 -0.87
C LEU A 92 8.19 -4.99 0.36
N SER A 93 7.01 -5.55 0.61
CA SER A 93 6.79 -6.49 1.70
C SER A 93 7.61 -7.77 1.53
N ALA A 94 7.73 -8.29 0.30
CA ALA A 94 8.55 -9.47 0.03
C ALA A 94 10.05 -9.20 0.24
N ILE A 95 10.55 -8.05 -0.22
CA ILE A 95 11.95 -7.64 -0.02
C ILE A 95 12.25 -7.51 1.48
N ASP A 96 11.40 -6.79 2.21
CA ASP A 96 11.57 -6.58 3.65
C ASP A 96 11.49 -7.91 4.44
N SER A 97 10.60 -8.82 4.01
CA SER A 97 10.53 -10.18 4.57
C SER A 97 11.85 -10.92 4.38
N LEU A 98 12.45 -10.87 3.19
CA LEU A 98 13.74 -11.50 2.90
C LEU A 98 14.92 -10.87 3.66
N GLN A 99 14.85 -9.58 3.98
CA GLN A 99 15.85 -8.91 4.82
C GLN A 99 15.69 -9.24 6.30
N THR A 100 14.46 -9.55 6.73
CA THR A 100 14.17 -9.99 8.10
C THR A 100 14.58 -11.44 8.33
N PHE A 101 14.57 -12.27 7.29
CA PHE A 101 15.24 -13.56 7.33
C PHE A 101 16.75 -13.32 7.26
N ASP A 102 17.45 -13.53 8.38
CA ASP A 102 18.88 -13.84 8.37
C ASP A 102 19.05 -15.08 7.50
N LEU A 103 19.29 -14.86 6.20
CA LEU A 103 19.56 -15.93 5.27
C LEU A 103 20.82 -16.61 5.80
N PRO A 104 20.78 -17.92 6.17
CA PRO A 104 22.01 -18.60 6.52
C PRO A 104 22.89 -18.50 5.29
N THR A 105 24.01 -17.79 5.42
CA THR A 105 25.02 -17.71 4.39
C THR A 105 25.40 -19.15 4.07
N ALA A 106 24.97 -19.64 2.91
CA ALA A 106 25.34 -20.97 2.46
C ALA A 106 26.84 -20.91 2.16
N GLU A 107 27.67 -21.25 3.15
CA GLU A 107 29.08 -21.51 2.94
C GLU A 107 29.21 -22.76 2.10
N PHE A 108 29.47 -22.56 0.80
CA PHE A 108 29.90 -23.64 -0.07
C PHE A 108 31.35 -23.98 0.27
N SER A 109 31.55 -25.01 1.08
CA SER A 109 32.86 -25.62 1.26
C SER A 109 33.16 -26.51 0.04
N ILE A 110 33.96 -26.00 -0.90
CA ILE A 110 34.54 -26.81 -1.97
C ILE A 110 35.62 -27.69 -1.33
N GLY A 111 35.24 -28.92 -0.96
CA GLY A 111 36.21 -29.93 -0.55
C GLY A 111 37.11 -30.33 -1.73
N PRO A 112 38.44 -30.44 -1.55
CA PRO A 112 39.32 -30.92 -2.60
C PRO A 112 39.08 -32.43 -2.84
N CYS A 113 39.10 -32.77 -4.14
CA CYS A 113 39.00 -34.07 -4.83
C CYS A 113 38.99 -35.37 -4.03
#